data_AF-M5U1Z2-F1
#
_entry.id   AF-M5U1Z2-F1
#
_cell.length_a   1.000
_cell.length_b   1.000
_cell.length_c   1.000
_cell.angle_alpha   90.00
_cell.angle_beta   90.00
_cell.angle_gamma   90.00
#
_symmetry.space_group_name_H-M   'P 1'
#
loop_
_entity.id
_entity.type
_entity.pdbx_description
1 polymer ?
#
loop_
_entity_poly.entity_id
_entity_poly.type
_entity_poly.pdbx_seq_one_letter_code
_entity_poly.pdbx_strand_id
1 'polypeptide(L)'
;MEDSIVRSTTMNALLDRIRDVGGAKEIHVRVACPPIVAPCFYGIDMSTIDQLIAPKYFSLDGELTEDAQQRLADDLGADSLRYLPVEALARAIDLPQSKLCQACVTGQYPTPVGQHLYQIACDNRGARVDSQRTYEQLAAAVGAG
;
A
#
# COMPACT_ATOMS: atom_id res chain seq x y z
N MET A 1 -0.37 -16.37 -4.84
CA MET A 1 0.80 -15.51 -4.52
C MET A 1 0.65 -14.28 -5.37
N GLU A 2 0.89 -13.12 -4.78
CA GLU A 2 0.71 -11.81 -5.43
C GLU A 2 1.95 -10.95 -5.22
N ASP A 3 2.22 -10.05 -6.15
CA ASP A 3 3.38 -9.16 -6.06
C ASP A 3 3.12 -8.05 -5.05
N SER A 4 1.94 -7.45 -5.07
CA SER A 4 1.52 -6.34 -4.22
C SER A 4 0.01 -6.28 -4.07
N ILE A 5 -0.47 -5.57 -3.04
CA ILE A 5 -1.89 -5.23 -2.89
C ILE A 5 -2.00 -3.73 -2.67
N VAL A 6 -2.42 -3.00 -3.70
CA VAL A 6 -2.66 -1.55 -3.63
C VAL A 6 -4.11 -1.27 -3.21
N ARG A 7 -5.06 -1.89 -3.93
CA ARG A 7 -6.50 -1.87 -3.65
C ARG A 7 -7.01 -3.30 -3.48
N SER A 8 -8.08 -3.49 -2.71
CA SER A 8 -8.66 -4.83 -2.49
C SER A 8 -9.49 -5.36 -3.67
N THR A 9 -9.89 -4.51 -4.63
CA THR A 9 -10.87 -4.88 -5.67
C THR A 9 -10.47 -6.08 -6.53
N THR A 10 -9.22 -6.13 -7.00
CA THR A 10 -8.72 -7.24 -7.81
C THR A 10 -8.63 -8.52 -7.00
N MET A 11 -8.15 -8.40 -5.76
CA MET A 11 -7.96 -9.53 -4.85
C MET A 11 -9.29 -10.18 -4.50
N ASN A 12 -10.31 -9.39 -4.15
CA ASN A 12 -11.64 -9.90 -3.81
C ASN A 12 -12.22 -10.72 -4.97
N ALA A 13 -12.19 -10.17 -6.19
CA ALA A 13 -12.69 -10.88 -7.36
C ALA A 13 -11.92 -12.18 -7.66
N LEU A 14 -10.61 -12.23 -7.37
CA LEU A 14 -9.80 -13.43 -7.53
C LEU A 14 -10.14 -14.48 -6.46
N LEU A 15 -10.24 -14.08 -5.19
CA LEU A 15 -10.55 -14.98 -4.08
C LEU A 15 -11.95 -15.58 -4.23
N ASP A 16 -12.94 -14.77 -4.60
CA ASP A 16 -14.30 -15.22 -4.91
C ASP A 16 -14.28 -16.29 -6.00
N ARG A 17 -13.56 -16.08 -7.09
CA ARG A 17 -13.42 -17.08 -8.17
C ARG A 17 -12.74 -18.36 -7.69
N ILE A 18 -11.66 -18.25 -6.92
CA ILE A 18 -10.95 -19.41 -6.38
C ILE A 18 -11.88 -20.24 -5.47
N ARG A 19 -12.71 -19.58 -4.66
CA ARG A 19 -13.66 -20.24 -3.77
C ARG A 19 -14.83 -20.85 -4.55
N ASP A 20 -15.53 -20.05 -5.34
CA ASP A 20 -16.80 -20.42 -5.98
C ASP A 20 -16.61 -21.37 -7.16
N VAL A 21 -15.60 -21.11 -8.00
CA VAL A 21 -15.33 -21.92 -9.19
C VAL A 21 -14.31 -23.01 -8.89
N GLY A 22 -13.27 -22.67 -8.14
CA GLY A 22 -12.18 -23.60 -7.80
C GLY A 22 -12.53 -24.57 -6.68
N GLY A 23 -13.56 -24.28 -5.87
CA GLY A 23 -13.95 -25.13 -4.74
C GLY A 23 -12.89 -25.25 -3.65
N ALA A 24 -12.01 -24.24 -3.53
CA ALA A 24 -10.91 -24.26 -2.56
C ALA A 24 -11.44 -24.38 -1.13
N LYS A 25 -10.91 -25.35 -0.37
CA LYS A 25 -11.25 -25.53 1.06
C LYS A 25 -10.71 -24.39 1.93
N GLU A 26 -9.48 -23.99 1.66
CA GLU A 26 -8.77 -22.93 2.38
C GLU A 26 -7.96 -22.11 1.36
N ILE A 27 -7.86 -20.80 1.56
CA ILE A 27 -7.16 -19.86 0.69
C ILE A 27 -6.19 -19.04 1.54
N HIS A 28 -4.90 -19.19 1.24
CA HIS A 28 -3.82 -18.49 1.94
C HIS A 28 -3.09 -17.52 0.99
N VAL A 29 -3.25 -16.23 1.21
CA VAL A 29 -2.64 -15.17 0.41
C VAL A 29 -1.21 -14.90 0.88
N ARG A 30 -0.27 -14.81 -0.06
CA ARG A 30 1.13 -14.47 0.21
C ARG A 30 1.53 -13.35 -0.73
N VAL A 31 2.02 -12.24 -0.17
CA VAL A 31 2.35 -11.03 -0.92
C VAL A 31 3.86 -10.78 -0.85
N ALA A 32 4.49 -10.64 -2.01
CA ALA A 32 5.94 -10.51 -2.14
C ALA A 32 6.48 -9.11 -1.85
N CYS A 33 5.62 -8.09 -1.78
CA CYS A 33 5.96 -6.73 -1.37
C CYS A 33 5.42 -6.47 0.06
N PRO A 34 6.10 -5.68 0.90
CA PRO A 34 5.49 -5.18 2.14
C PRO A 34 4.21 -4.37 1.89
N PRO A 35 3.39 -4.12 2.92
CA PRO A 35 2.16 -3.35 2.78
C PRO A 35 2.43 -1.94 2.24
N ILE A 36 1.72 -1.55 1.17
CA ILE A 36 1.86 -0.21 0.57
C ILE A 36 1.00 0.77 1.36
N VAL A 37 1.63 1.49 2.29
CA VAL A 37 0.97 2.40 3.24
C VAL A 37 0.97 3.86 2.78
N ALA A 38 1.74 4.20 1.76
CA ALA A 38 1.85 5.56 1.25
C ALA A 38 1.87 5.60 -0.30
N PRO A 39 1.32 6.65 -0.92
CA PRO A 39 1.42 6.86 -2.37
C PRO A 39 2.89 7.05 -2.80
N CYS A 40 3.14 7.15 -4.12
CA CYS A 40 4.45 7.51 -4.63
C CYS A 40 4.41 8.92 -5.22
N PHE A 41 5.49 9.68 -5.02
CA PHE A 41 5.67 11.02 -5.59
C PHE A 41 6.86 11.13 -6.54
N TYR A 42 7.50 10.01 -6.86
CA TYR A 42 8.70 9.95 -7.70
C TYR A 42 8.48 9.21 -9.02
N GLY A 43 7.26 9.30 -9.56
CA GLY A 43 6.96 8.85 -10.92
C GLY A 43 6.28 7.48 -11.03
N ILE A 44 5.97 6.81 -9.92
CA ILE A 44 5.06 5.66 -9.94
C ILE A 44 3.63 6.15 -9.73
N ASP A 45 2.74 5.79 -10.64
CA ASP A 45 1.35 6.18 -10.53
C ASP A 45 0.62 5.38 -9.43
N MET A 46 0.18 6.06 -8.37
CA MET A 46 -0.48 5.44 -7.22
C MET A 46 -1.82 6.08 -6.90
N SER A 47 -2.68 5.27 -6.29
CA SER A 47 -3.94 5.72 -5.70
C SER A 47 -3.71 6.69 -4.53
N THR A 48 -4.74 7.45 -4.18
CA THR A 48 -4.71 8.31 -2.97
C THR A 48 -4.62 7.45 -1.70
N ILE A 49 -4.20 8.05 -0.59
CA ILE A 49 -4.01 7.31 0.67
C ILE A 49 -5.30 6.62 1.16
N ASP A 50 -6.47 7.21 0.90
CA ASP A 50 -7.78 6.65 1.26
C ASP A 50 -8.18 5.43 0.41
N GLN A 51 -7.65 5.35 -0.81
CA GLN A 51 -7.90 4.24 -1.71
C GLN A 51 -6.96 3.05 -1.44
N LEU A 52 -5.85 3.27 -0.72
CA LEU A 52 -4.95 2.20 -0.32
C LEU A 52 -5.59 1.33 0.76
N ILE A 53 -5.44 0.02 0.65
CA ILE A 53 -6.01 -0.91 1.63
C ILE A 53 -5.15 -1.00 2.90
N ALA A 54 -3.82 -1.01 2.76
CA ALA A 54 -2.91 -1.25 3.87
C ALA A 54 -2.99 -0.21 5.01
N PRO A 55 -3.15 1.11 4.78
CA PRO A 55 -3.26 2.11 5.85
C PRO A 55 -4.45 1.95 6.81
N LYS A 56 -5.36 1.01 6.54
CA LYS A 56 -6.46 0.64 7.45
C LYS A 56 -6.03 -0.39 8.51
N TYR A 57 -4.96 -1.15 8.24
CA TYR A 57 -4.53 -2.28 9.05
C TYR A 57 -3.11 -2.13 9.59
N PHE A 58 -2.22 -1.46 8.85
CA PHE A 58 -0.80 -1.35 9.14
C PHE A 58 -0.40 0.10 9.42
N SER A 59 0.53 0.26 10.36
CA SER A 59 1.16 1.52 10.72
C SER A 59 2.42 1.78 9.89
N LEU A 60 2.96 3.00 9.97
CA LEU A 60 4.16 3.43 9.23
C LEU A 60 5.48 2.91 9.83
N ASP A 61 5.42 2.33 11.03
CA ASP A 61 6.55 1.67 11.69
C ASP A 61 6.99 0.38 10.96
N GLY A 62 6.19 -0.10 10.01
CA GLY A 62 6.48 -1.30 9.22
C GLY A 62 6.24 -2.60 9.99
N GLU A 63 5.57 -2.54 11.15
CA GLU A 63 5.28 -3.72 11.97
C GLU A 63 4.21 -4.61 11.30
N LEU A 64 4.58 -5.86 11.05
CA LEU A 64 3.69 -6.90 10.54
C LEU A 64 3.16 -7.76 11.68
N THR A 65 2.15 -7.25 12.40
CA THR A 65 1.49 -8.05 13.44
C THR A 65 0.62 -9.14 12.82
N GLU A 66 0.53 -10.29 13.50
CA GLU A 66 -0.33 -11.39 13.07
C GLU A 66 -1.80 -10.95 13.02
N ASP A 67 -2.25 -10.15 14.00
CA ASP A 67 -3.60 -9.61 14.07
C ASP A 67 -3.93 -8.67 12.89
N ALA A 68 -3.02 -7.76 12.52
CA ALA A 68 -3.24 -6.88 11.38
C ALA A 68 -3.37 -7.65 10.07
N GLN A 69 -2.50 -8.64 9.87
CA GLN A 69 -2.54 -9.51 8.70
C GLN A 69 -3.79 -10.39 8.67
N GLN A 70 -4.25 -10.90 9.81
CA GLN A 70 -5.49 -11.68 9.89
C GLN A 70 -6.70 -10.81 9.60
N ARG A 71 -6.81 -9.62 10.18
CA ARG A 71 -7.94 -8.70 9.89
C ARG A 71 -8.04 -8.34 8.40
N LEU A 72 -6.90 -8.17 7.71
CA LEU A 72 -6.92 -7.97 6.27
C LEU A 72 -7.29 -9.24 5.52
N ALA A 73 -6.83 -10.42 5.96
CA ALA A 73 -7.25 -11.69 5.36
C ALA A 73 -8.78 -11.83 5.44
N ASP A 74 -9.36 -11.53 6.59
CA ASP A 74 -10.80 -11.60 6.83
C ASP A 74 -11.56 -10.60 5.95
N ASP A 75 -11.08 -9.36 5.80
CA ASP A 75 -11.66 -8.34 4.89
C ASP A 75 -11.65 -8.77 3.41
N LEU A 76 -10.64 -9.54 3.02
CA LEU A 76 -10.51 -10.09 1.67
C LEU A 76 -11.26 -11.42 1.48
N GLY A 77 -11.74 -12.06 2.55
CA GLY A 77 -12.35 -13.40 2.51
C GLY A 77 -11.37 -14.56 2.39
N ALA A 78 -10.11 -14.37 2.79
CA ALA A 78 -9.06 -15.39 2.82
C ALA A 78 -8.87 -15.98 4.22
N ASP A 79 -8.43 -17.24 4.31
CA ASP A 79 -8.17 -17.91 5.59
C ASP A 79 -6.91 -17.38 6.29
N SER A 80 -5.91 -16.96 5.51
CA SER A 80 -4.75 -16.23 6.05
C SER A 80 -4.11 -15.35 5.00
N LEU A 81 -3.45 -14.28 5.44
CA LEU A 81 -2.61 -13.44 4.60
C LEU A 81 -1.25 -13.24 5.27
N ARG A 82 -0.15 -13.30 4.50
CA ARG A 82 1.17 -12.91 5.00
C ARG A 82 1.90 -12.02 4.00
N TYR A 83 2.50 -10.94 4.51
CA TYR A 83 3.34 -10.01 3.77
C TYR A 83 4.83 -10.32 3.97
N LEU A 84 5.64 -9.92 3.01
CA LEU A 84 7.09 -9.82 3.16
C LEU A 84 7.42 -8.63 4.09
N PRO A 85 8.34 -8.75 5.06
CA PRO A 85 8.72 -7.61 5.89
C PRO A 85 9.64 -6.63 5.14
N VAL A 86 9.67 -5.36 5.56
CA VAL A 86 10.34 -4.26 4.81
C VAL A 86 11.83 -4.53 4.57
N GLU A 87 12.52 -5.08 5.55
CA GLU A 87 13.94 -5.39 5.46
C GLU A 87 14.24 -6.49 4.43
N ALA A 88 13.25 -7.30 4.06
CA ALA A 88 13.42 -8.34 3.06
C ALA A 88 13.59 -7.77 1.64
N LEU A 89 13.07 -6.57 1.34
CA LEU A 89 13.27 -5.92 0.05
C LEU A 89 14.77 -5.70 -0.24
N ALA A 90 15.48 -5.13 0.72
CA ALA A 90 16.90 -4.85 0.62
C ALA A 90 17.74 -6.13 0.56
N ARG A 91 17.40 -7.13 1.39
CA ARG A 91 18.06 -8.45 1.38
C ARG A 91 17.89 -9.17 0.04
N ALA A 92 16.71 -9.11 -0.57
CA ALA A 92 16.40 -9.85 -1.79
C ALA A 92 17.20 -9.38 -3.01
N ILE A 93 17.64 -8.13 -3.03
CA ILE A 93 18.38 -7.52 -4.15
C ILE A 93 19.84 -7.19 -3.79
N ASP A 94 20.31 -7.66 -2.64
CA ASP A 94 21.67 -7.45 -2.13
C ASP A 94 22.13 -5.98 -2.12
N LEU A 95 21.24 -5.09 -1.65
CA LEU A 95 21.53 -3.66 -1.51
C LEU A 95 21.31 -3.17 -0.08
N PRO A 96 22.10 -2.20 0.41
CA PRO A 96 21.82 -1.55 1.68
C PRO A 96 20.46 -0.84 1.63
N GLN A 97 19.67 -0.91 2.71
CA GLN A 97 18.37 -0.21 2.82
C GLN A 97 18.50 1.29 2.51
N SER A 98 19.60 1.91 2.95
CA SER A 98 19.89 3.34 2.71
C SER A 98 20.10 3.71 1.24
N LYS A 99 20.21 2.73 0.33
CA LYS A 99 20.32 2.94 -1.12
C LYS A 99 19.00 2.70 -1.86
N LEU A 100 17.92 2.43 -1.13
CA LEU A 100 16.61 2.14 -1.68
C LEU A 100 15.61 3.20 -1.22
N CYS A 101 14.77 3.66 -2.15
CA CYS A 101 13.57 4.37 -1.77
C CYS A 101 12.58 3.36 -1.19
N GLN A 102 12.22 3.50 0.08
CA GLN A 102 11.24 2.66 0.77
C GLN A 102 9.97 3.45 1.15
N ALA A 103 9.81 4.66 0.62
CA ALA A 103 8.78 5.61 1.04
C ALA A 103 7.35 5.06 0.94
N CYS A 104 7.04 4.24 -0.07
CA CYS A 104 5.69 3.69 -0.24
C CYS A 104 5.31 2.66 0.85
N VAL A 105 6.30 2.07 1.53
CA VAL A 105 6.09 1.04 2.57
C VAL A 105 6.46 1.52 3.98
N THR A 106 7.13 2.67 4.11
CA THR A 106 7.50 3.27 5.41
C THR A 106 6.91 4.66 5.64
N GLY A 107 6.38 5.32 4.61
CA GLY A 107 6.00 6.74 4.66
C GLY A 107 7.19 7.71 4.83
N GLN A 108 8.43 7.22 4.82
CA GLN A 108 9.64 8.04 4.97
C GLN A 108 10.24 8.37 3.60
N TYR A 109 10.10 9.62 3.19
CA TYR A 109 10.55 10.06 1.88
C TYR A 109 12.00 10.57 1.95
N PRO A 110 12.86 10.19 1.00
CA PRO A 110 14.26 10.61 0.97
C PRO A 110 14.48 12.10 0.68
N THR A 111 13.43 12.86 0.30
CA THR A 111 13.54 14.29 0.01
C THR A 111 12.56 15.09 0.89
N PRO A 112 12.92 16.32 1.31
CA PRO A 112 12.01 17.18 2.07
C PRO A 112 10.69 17.45 1.33
N VAL A 113 10.76 17.61 0.01
CA VAL A 113 9.57 17.85 -0.83
C VAL A 113 8.67 16.61 -0.80
N GLY A 114 9.22 15.41 -1.03
CA GLY A 114 8.43 14.17 -0.95
C GLY A 114 7.79 13.98 0.43
N GLN A 115 8.50 14.31 1.50
CA GLN A 115 7.96 14.22 2.86
C GLN A 115 6.82 15.23 3.08
N HIS A 116 6.95 16.44 2.53
CA HIS A 116 5.89 17.45 2.61
C HIS A 116 4.64 17.04 1.82
N LEU A 117 4.82 16.49 0.61
CA LEU A 117 3.71 15.93 -0.19
C LEU A 117 2.99 14.82 0.55
N TYR A 118 3.74 13.98 1.25
CA TYR A 118 3.15 12.94 2.08
C TYR A 118 2.31 13.51 3.22
N GLN A 119 2.79 14.55 3.90
CA GLN A 119 2.01 15.22 4.93
C GLN A 119 0.70 15.78 4.38
N ILE A 120 0.73 16.44 3.22
CA ILE A 120 -0.49 16.93 2.55
C ILE A 120 -1.43 15.76 2.24
N ALA A 121 -0.91 14.63 1.75
CA ALA A 121 -1.73 13.44 1.47
C ALA A 121 -2.39 12.88 2.75
N CYS A 122 -1.67 12.88 3.88
CA CYS A 122 -2.22 12.50 5.17
C CYS A 122 -3.27 13.49 5.68
N ASP A 123 -3.04 14.79 5.54
CA ASP A 123 -3.96 15.85 5.99
C ASP A 123 -5.26 15.84 5.19
N ASN A 124 -5.18 15.46 3.91
CA ASN A 124 -6.34 15.32 3.03
C ASN A 124 -7.12 14.01 3.27
N ARG A 125 -6.63 13.10 4.11
CA ARG A 125 -7.28 11.82 4.39
C ARG A 125 -8.69 12.02 4.95
N GLY A 126 -9.70 11.46 4.29
CA GLY A 126 -11.10 11.58 4.71
C GLY A 126 -11.74 12.95 4.46
N ALA A 127 -10.98 13.93 3.95
CA ALA A 127 -11.59 15.12 3.38
C ALA A 127 -12.35 14.69 2.12
N ARG A 128 -13.59 15.16 1.93
CA ARG A 128 -14.38 14.92 0.70
C ARG A 128 -13.80 15.64 -0.52
N VAL A 129 -12.49 15.85 -0.52
CA VAL A 129 -11.73 16.40 -1.62
C VAL A 129 -11.77 15.35 -2.71
N ASP A 130 -12.07 15.83 -3.91
CA ASP A 130 -12.16 15.10 -5.16
C ASP A 130 -11.11 13.98 -5.25
N SER A 131 -11.38 12.91 -6.01
CA SER A 131 -10.52 11.72 -6.18
C SER A 131 -9.13 12.02 -6.80
N GLN A 132 -8.76 13.30 -6.87
CA GLN A 132 -7.52 13.86 -7.36
C GLN A 132 -6.36 13.57 -6.41
N ARG A 133 -5.23 13.24 -7.00
CA ARG A 133 -3.99 12.90 -6.30
C ARG A 133 -3.31 14.18 -5.81
N THR A 134 -2.51 14.07 -4.75
CA THR A 134 -1.83 15.21 -4.14
C THR A 134 -1.01 16.03 -5.13
N TYR A 135 -0.34 15.37 -6.08
CA TYR A 135 0.46 16.06 -7.09
C TYR A 135 -0.40 16.72 -8.19
N GLU A 136 -1.61 16.22 -8.46
CA GLU A 136 -2.56 16.82 -9.40
C GLU A 136 -3.13 18.12 -8.83
N GLN A 137 -3.43 18.13 -7.53
CA GLN A 137 -3.89 19.32 -6.80
C GLN A 137 -2.84 20.43 -6.82
N LEU A 138 -1.56 20.08 -6.64
CA LEU A 138 -0.46 21.04 -6.72
C LEU A 138 -0.24 21.57 -8.12
N ALA A 139 -0.30 20.71 -9.15
CA ALA A 139 -0.21 21.15 -10.54
C ALA A 139 -1.34 22.12 -10.90
N ALA A 140 -2.57 21.86 -10.43
CA ALA A 140 -3.70 22.76 -10.61
C ALA A 140 -3.50 24.11 -9.90
N ALA A 141 -2.93 24.12 -8.69
CA ALA A 141 -2.62 25.34 -7.95
C ALA A 141 -1.52 26.19 -8.62
N VAL A 142 -0.52 25.55 -9.22
CA VAL A 142 0.59 26.23 -9.90
C VAL A 142 0.20 26.71 -11.31
N GLY A 143 -0.68 25.99 -12.01
CA GLY A 143 -1.17 26.37 -13.34
C GLY A 143 -2.27 27.43 -13.38
N ALA A 144 -2.82 27.81 -12.22
CA ALA A 144 -3.82 28.86 -12.07
C ALA A 144 -3.22 30.26 -11.75
N GLY A 145 -1.89 30.38 -11.76
CA GLY A 145 -1.13 31.61 -11.49
C GLY A 145 -0.53 32.25 -12.73
#